data_AF-A0A813AMS0-F1
#
_entry.id   AF-A0A813AMS0-F1
#
_cell.length_a   1.000
_cell.length_b   1.000
_cell.length_c   1.000
_cell.angle_alpha   90.00
_cell.angle_beta   90.00
_cell.angle_gamma   90.00
#
_symmetry.space_group_name_H-M   'P 1'
#
loop_
_entity.id
_entity.type
_entity.pdbx_description
1 polymer ?
#
loop_
_entity_poly.entity_id
_entity_poly.type
_entity_poly.pdbx_seq_one_letter_code
_entity_poly.pdbx_strand_id
1 'polypeptide(L)'
;MFSARFDGGEVEAKIRRVYKILKDHRFNVLMVAAKGGDDFGTMTMQYLNETYEKRGVIISVCTRHYGEKTSSSYSSFKELRYAQDWAVDVLPLRMHEVYPPEPPSGPGHKFDKKGEAKALIRMIIPPSLAYIDCRELSETEIARKIADSLLKL
;
A
#
# COMPACT_ATOMS: atom_id res chain seq x y z
N MET A 1 2.18 4.94 6.45
CA MET A 1 1.11 3.93 6.61
C MET A 1 1.30 2.77 5.63
N PHE A 2 1.06 1.53 6.04
CA PHE A 2 0.96 0.39 5.12
C PHE A 2 -0.39 0.41 4.39
N SER A 3 -0.32 0.43 3.06
CA SER A 3 -1.46 0.26 2.16
C SER A 3 -1.39 -1.14 1.55
N ALA A 4 -2.31 -2.02 1.94
CA ALA A 4 -2.29 -3.42 1.56
C ALA A 4 -3.71 -3.95 1.31
N ARG A 5 -3.79 -5.07 0.58
CA ARG A 5 -5.01 -5.87 0.55
C ARG A 5 -5.02 -6.78 1.78
N PHE A 6 -6.07 -6.70 2.59
CA PHE A 6 -6.25 -7.53 3.78
C PHE A 6 -7.30 -8.62 3.49
N ASP A 7 -6.87 -9.70 2.84
CA ASP A 7 -7.70 -10.82 2.36
C ASP A 7 -7.43 -12.17 3.03
N GLY A 8 -6.61 -12.19 4.09
CA GLY A 8 -6.17 -13.39 4.80
C GLY A 8 -5.05 -14.17 4.10
N GLY A 9 -4.54 -13.68 2.96
CA GLY A 9 -3.51 -14.36 2.18
C GLY A 9 -2.10 -14.30 2.78
N GLU A 10 -1.18 -15.03 2.15
CA GLU A 10 0.23 -15.12 2.59
C GLU A 10 0.93 -13.76 2.58
N VAL A 11 0.66 -12.91 1.59
CA VAL A 11 1.23 -11.56 1.50
C VAL A 11 0.78 -10.70 2.68
N GLU A 12 -0.50 -10.76 3.06
CA GLU A 12 -0.98 -10.07 4.26
C GLU A 12 -0.26 -10.57 5.50
N ALA A 13 -0.21 -11.89 5.70
CA ALA A 13 0.44 -12.48 6.87
C ALA A 13 1.93 -12.07 6.96
N LYS A 14 2.64 -12.11 5.83
CA LYS A 14 4.04 -11.65 5.71
C LYS A 14 4.18 -10.19 6.10
N ILE A 15 3.34 -9.31 5.56
CA ILE A 15 3.40 -7.87 5.83
C ILE A 15 2.98 -7.52 7.26
N ARG A 16 2.05 -8.25 7.88
CA ARG A 16 1.74 -8.09 9.31
C ARG A 16 2.94 -8.41 10.20
N ARG A 17 3.73 -9.43 9.85
CA ARG A 17 5.00 -9.75 10.54
C ARG A 17 6.04 -8.64 10.34
N VAL A 18 6.20 -8.14 9.11
CA VAL A 18 7.07 -6.98 8.82
C VAL A 18 6.68 -5.75 9.65
N TYR A 19 5.38 -5.43 9.70
CA TYR A 19 4.85 -4.35 10.52
C TYR A 19 5.16 -4.54 11.99
N LYS A 20 4.99 -5.76 12.52
CA LYS A 20 5.34 -6.07 13.91
C LYS A 20 6.84 -5.84 14.17
N ILE A 21 7.72 -6.30 13.29
CA ILE A 21 9.18 -6.07 13.41
C ILE A 21 9.46 -4.56 13.48
N LEU A 22 8.93 -3.76 12.55
CA LEU A 22 9.11 -2.31 12.54
C LEU A 22 8.59 -1.64 13.82
N LYS A 23 7.41 -2.05 14.31
CA LYS A 23 6.85 -1.57 15.59
C LYS A 23 7.72 -1.94 16.79
N ASP A 24 8.19 -3.18 16.87
CA ASP A 24 9.05 -3.67 17.96
C ASP A 24 10.38 -2.88 17.99
N HIS A 25 10.86 -2.43 16.82
CA HIS A 25 12.00 -1.50 16.67
C HIS A 25 11.63 -0.01 16.79
N ARG A 26 10.44 0.32 17.31
CA ARG A 26 9.96 1.69 17.59
C ARG A 26 9.80 2.60 16.38
N PHE A 27 9.69 2.06 15.16
CA PHE A 27 9.29 2.87 14.01
C PHE A 27 7.83 3.31 14.13
N ASN A 28 7.54 4.56 13.78
CA ASN A 28 6.18 5.06 13.71
C ASN A 28 5.47 4.58 12.44
N VAL A 29 5.14 3.29 12.40
CA VAL A 29 4.37 2.68 11.30
C VAL A 29 2.90 2.55 11.68
N LEU A 30 2.03 2.77 10.70
CA LEU A 30 0.58 2.62 10.81
C LEU A 30 0.13 1.49 9.89
N MET A 31 -0.80 0.65 10.34
CA MET A 31 -1.42 -0.40 9.55
C MET A 31 -2.84 -0.61 10.04
N VAL A 32 -3.82 -0.60 9.13
CA VAL A 32 -5.21 -0.87 9.50
C VAL A 32 -5.32 -2.33 9.92
N ALA A 33 -5.74 -2.55 11.16
CA ALA A 33 -5.98 -3.87 11.73
C ALA A 33 -7.38 -3.89 12.34
N ALA A 34 -8.40 -3.81 11.49
CA ALA A 34 -9.78 -3.89 11.96
C ALA A 34 -10.02 -5.30 12.52
N LYS A 35 -10.33 -5.39 13.82
CA LYS A 35 -10.97 -6.59 14.39
C LYS A 35 -12.48 -6.49 14.11
N GLY A 36 -13.20 -7.61 14.21
CA GLY A 36 -14.66 -7.59 14.08
C GLY A 36 -15.28 -6.59 15.06
N GLY A 37 -15.86 -5.51 14.54
CA GLY A 37 -16.43 -4.39 15.32
C GLY A 37 -15.78 -3.03 15.06
N ASP A 38 -14.55 -2.98 14.51
CA ASP A 38 -13.88 -1.74 14.16
C ASP A 38 -14.35 -1.21 12.79
N ASP A 39 -14.54 0.11 12.66
CA ASP A 39 -14.77 0.74 11.38
C ASP A 39 -13.44 0.92 10.62
N PHE A 40 -13.14 -0.07 9.78
CA PHE A 40 -12.01 -0.06 8.84
C PHE A 40 -11.89 1.26 8.08
N GLY A 41 -13.01 1.89 7.73
CA GLY A 41 -13.05 3.14 7.00
C GLY A 41 -12.53 4.32 7.80
N THR A 42 -13.07 4.51 9.01
CA THR A 42 -12.62 5.56 9.93
C THR A 42 -11.13 5.44 10.25
N MET A 43 -10.62 4.23 10.50
CA MET A 43 -9.18 4.02 10.73
C MET A 43 -8.33 4.38 9.52
N THR A 44 -8.76 3.99 8.32
CA THR A 44 -8.05 4.31 7.06
C THR A 44 -7.97 5.83 6.88
N MET A 45 -9.07 6.55 7.08
CA MET A 45 -9.10 8.01 7.00
C MET A 45 -8.15 8.66 8.02
N GLN A 46 -8.21 8.23 9.28
CA GLN A 46 -7.32 8.75 10.33
C GLN A 46 -5.85 8.53 10.01
N TYR A 47 -5.49 7.33 9.53
CA TYR A 47 -4.10 7.01 9.19
C TYR A 47 -3.60 7.73 7.94
N LEU A 48 -4.46 7.98 6.94
CA LEU A 48 -4.12 8.82 5.80
C LEU A 48 -3.84 10.26 6.25
N ASN A 49 -4.72 10.83 7.07
CA ASN A 49 -4.52 12.18 7.60
C ASN A 49 -3.25 12.29 8.45
N GLU A 50 -3.03 11.34 9.36
CA GLU A 50 -1.81 11.30 10.18
C GLU A 50 -0.56 11.14 9.31
N THR A 51 -0.62 10.31 8.26
CA THR A 51 0.49 10.15 7.31
C THR A 51 0.79 11.46 6.61
N TYR A 52 -0.23 12.20 6.16
CA TYR A 52 -0.05 13.52 5.54
C TYR A 52 0.51 14.56 6.53
N GLU A 53 -0.11 14.73 7.70
CA GLU A 53 0.30 15.73 8.70
C GLU A 53 1.73 15.54 9.19
N LYS A 54 2.15 14.28 9.35
CA LYS A 54 3.50 13.93 9.80
C LYS A 54 4.52 13.84 8.66
N ARG A 55 4.16 14.23 7.43
CA ARG A 55 4.99 14.06 6.22
C ARG A 55 5.54 12.64 6.09
N GLY A 56 4.69 11.67 6.41
CA GLY A 56 4.99 10.26 6.31
C GLY A 56 4.80 9.74 4.89
N VAL A 57 5.06 8.44 4.74
CA VAL A 57 5.04 7.74 3.45
C VAL A 57 3.94 6.69 3.45
N ILE A 58 3.26 6.53 2.32
CA ILE A 58 2.41 5.37 2.05
C ILE A 58 3.28 4.21 1.55
N ILE A 59 3.37 3.16 2.33
CA ILE A 59 4.08 1.93 1.98
C ILE A 59 3.09 1.04 1.20
N SER A 60 3.19 1.07 -0.12
CA SER A 60 2.29 0.37 -1.04
C SER A 60 2.70 -1.09 -1.20
N VAL A 61 1.91 -2.02 -0.70
CA VAL A 61 2.13 -3.48 -0.84
C VAL A 61 1.64 -3.93 -2.22
N CYS A 62 2.50 -3.79 -3.22
CA CYS A 62 2.20 -4.02 -4.63
C CYS A 62 2.10 -5.52 -4.97
N THR A 63 0.93 -6.11 -4.71
CA THR A 63 0.49 -7.37 -5.32
C THR A 63 -0.05 -7.13 -6.73
N ARG A 64 -0.33 -8.19 -7.49
CA ARG A 64 -0.88 -8.07 -8.86
C ARG A 64 -2.18 -7.26 -8.95
N HIS A 65 -2.99 -7.30 -7.89
CA HIS A 65 -4.31 -6.64 -7.80
C HIS A 65 -4.28 -5.36 -6.95
N TYR A 66 -3.10 -4.88 -6.56
CA TYR A 66 -2.97 -3.65 -5.78
C TYR A 66 -3.50 -2.45 -6.57
N GLY A 67 -4.20 -1.53 -5.89
CA GLY A 67 -4.84 -0.38 -6.52
C GLY A 67 -6.12 -0.70 -7.28
N GLU A 68 -6.67 -1.91 -7.15
CA GLU A 68 -7.96 -2.29 -7.73
C GLU A 68 -9.07 -1.35 -7.24
N LYS A 69 -9.81 -0.75 -8.18
CA LYS A 69 -10.97 0.07 -7.89
C LYS A 69 -12.15 -0.83 -7.58
N THR A 70 -12.64 -0.74 -6.34
CA THR A 70 -13.78 -1.52 -5.84
C THR A 70 -14.91 -0.59 -5.38
N SER A 71 -15.99 -1.13 -4.81
CA SER A 71 -17.03 -0.34 -4.15
C SER A 71 -16.58 0.31 -2.83
N SER A 72 -15.44 -0.11 -2.26
CA SER A 72 -14.95 0.43 -0.99
C SER A 72 -14.36 1.82 -1.17
N SER A 73 -14.88 2.80 -0.41
CA SER A 73 -14.31 4.15 -0.28
C SER A 73 -12.92 4.19 0.35
N TYR A 74 -12.47 3.06 0.89
CA TYR A 74 -11.21 2.89 1.61
C TYR A 74 -10.35 1.80 0.98
N SER A 75 -10.51 1.58 -0.33
CA SER A 75 -9.66 0.67 -1.11
C SER A 75 -8.29 1.29 -1.39
N SER A 76 -7.29 0.47 -1.71
CA SER A 76 -5.96 0.95 -2.12
C SER A 76 -5.99 1.89 -3.33
N PHE A 77 -6.98 1.77 -4.22
CA PHE A 77 -7.23 2.78 -5.27
C PHE A 77 -7.50 4.17 -4.69
N LYS A 78 -8.31 4.26 -3.63
CA LYS A 78 -8.66 5.53 -2.97
C LYS A 78 -7.49 6.08 -2.15
N GLU A 79 -6.71 5.21 -1.51
CA GLU A 79 -5.47 5.59 -0.82
C GLU A 79 -4.45 6.17 -1.81
N LEU A 80 -4.27 5.55 -2.98
CA LEU A 80 -3.43 6.08 -4.05
C LEU A 80 -3.96 7.42 -4.58
N ARG A 81 -5.27 7.55 -4.77
CA ARG A 81 -5.88 8.82 -5.21
C ARG A 81 -5.58 9.93 -4.20
N TYR A 82 -5.73 9.64 -2.90
CA TYR A 82 -5.37 10.55 -1.83
C TYR A 82 -3.89 10.94 -1.91
N ALA A 83 -2.99 9.97 -2.13
CA ALA A 83 -1.56 10.23 -2.26
C ALA A 83 -1.25 11.21 -3.40
N GLN A 84 -1.91 11.05 -4.55
CA GLN A 84 -1.78 11.97 -5.69
C GLN A 84 -2.33 13.36 -5.35
N ASP A 85 -3.54 13.44 -4.80
CA ASP A 85 -4.23 14.71 -4.58
C ASP A 85 -3.54 15.57 -3.50
N TRP A 86 -2.92 14.91 -2.52
CA TRP A 86 -2.25 15.56 -1.38
C TRP A 86 -0.72 15.50 -1.43
N ALA A 87 -0.15 15.03 -2.55
CA ALA A 87 1.29 14.86 -2.73
C ALA A 87 1.97 14.09 -1.57
N VAL A 88 1.34 13.01 -1.11
CA VAL A 88 1.93 12.12 -0.10
C VAL A 88 2.87 11.14 -0.80
N ASP A 89 4.10 11.02 -0.29
CA ASP A 89 5.09 10.12 -0.84
C ASP A 89 4.65 8.65 -0.77
N VAL A 90 5.10 7.88 -1.76
CA VAL A 90 4.81 6.44 -1.87
C VAL A 90 6.11 5.64 -1.92
N LEU A 91 6.21 4.62 -1.08
CA LEU A 91 7.27 3.60 -1.11
C LEU A 91 6.67 2.27 -1.58
N PRO A 92 6.87 1.87 -2.85
CA PRO A 92 6.35 0.62 -3.36
C PRO A 92 7.14 -0.61 -2.88
N LEU A 93 6.41 -1.65 -2.49
CA LEU A 93 6.94 -2.98 -2.19
C LEU A 93 6.45 -3.97 -3.25
N ARG A 94 7.32 -4.41 -4.15
CA ARG A 94 6.97 -5.39 -5.18
C ARG A 94 6.85 -6.78 -4.54
N MET A 95 5.63 -7.31 -4.51
CA MET A 95 5.34 -8.62 -3.93
C MET A 95 5.25 -9.74 -4.97
N HIS A 96 4.88 -9.42 -6.21
CA HIS A 96 4.70 -10.39 -7.30
C HIS A 96 5.52 -10.02 -8.55
N GLU A 97 5.59 -10.93 -9.51
CA GLU A 97 6.30 -10.74 -10.78
C GLU A 97 5.74 -9.58 -11.61
N VAL A 98 4.42 -9.44 -11.69
CA VAL A 98 3.77 -8.32 -12.38
C VAL A 98 4.04 -7.02 -11.62
N TYR A 99 4.79 -6.10 -12.24
CA TYR A 99 5.14 -4.81 -11.66
C TYR A 99 5.38 -3.74 -12.75
N PRO A 100 4.86 -2.50 -12.61
CA PRO A 100 3.90 -2.05 -11.60
C PRO A 100 2.61 -2.90 -11.57
N PRO A 101 1.81 -2.86 -10.50
CA PRO A 101 0.56 -3.62 -10.42
C PRO A 101 -0.37 -3.37 -11.61
N GLU A 102 -1.04 -4.43 -12.06
CA GLU A 102 -2.00 -4.38 -13.16
C GLU A 102 -3.38 -4.88 -12.67
N PRO A 103 -4.11 -4.08 -11.89
CA PRO A 103 -5.41 -4.49 -11.39
C PRO A 103 -6.42 -4.71 -12.52
N PRO A 104 -7.42 -5.60 -12.31
CA PRO A 104 -8.44 -5.89 -13.31
C PRO A 104 -9.23 -4.63 -13.68
N SER A 105 -9.54 -4.47 -14.96
CA SER A 105 -10.30 -3.35 -15.51
C SER A 105 -10.90 -3.70 -16.88
N GLY A 106 -11.67 -2.77 -17.47
CA GLY A 106 -12.25 -2.91 -18.81
C GLY A 106 -13.78 -3.02 -18.80
N PRO A 107 -14.43 -3.09 -19.97
CA PRO A 107 -15.90 -2.92 -20.11
C PRO A 107 -16.75 -3.85 -19.22
N GLY A 108 -16.26 -5.06 -18.96
CA GLY A 108 -16.90 -6.04 -18.08
C GLY A 108 -16.64 -5.85 -16.58
N HIS A 109 -15.73 -4.97 -16.19
CA HIS A 109 -15.40 -4.72 -14.79
C HIS A 109 -16.49 -3.87 -14.13
N LYS A 110 -16.95 -4.30 -12.94
CA LYS A 110 -18.09 -3.66 -12.24
C LYS A 110 -17.81 -2.20 -11.87
N PHE A 111 -16.56 -1.88 -11.49
CA PHE A 111 -16.20 -0.58 -10.91
C PHE A 111 -15.18 0.22 -11.74
N ASP A 112 -14.52 -0.41 -12.72
CA ASP A 112 -13.44 0.22 -13.51
C ASP A 112 -13.53 -0.11 -14.99
N LYS A 113 -14.59 0.41 -15.62
CA LYS A 113 -14.85 0.17 -17.05
C LYS A 113 -13.82 0.80 -17.97
N LYS A 114 -13.08 1.81 -17.49
CA LYS A 114 -12.19 2.65 -18.29
C LYS A 114 -10.70 2.45 -17.98
N GLY A 115 -10.34 1.62 -16.99
CA GLY A 115 -8.93 1.39 -16.62
C GLY A 115 -8.31 2.53 -15.83
N GLU A 116 -9.11 3.26 -15.05
CA GLU A 116 -8.64 4.36 -14.20
C GLU A 116 -7.64 3.90 -13.14
N ALA A 117 -7.81 2.68 -12.60
CA ALA A 117 -6.88 2.13 -11.62
C ALA A 117 -5.47 1.99 -12.19
N LYS A 118 -5.36 1.40 -13.39
CA LYS A 118 -4.08 1.24 -14.09
C LYS A 118 -3.45 2.59 -14.44
N ALA A 119 -4.26 3.55 -14.89
CA ALA A 119 -3.78 4.91 -15.19
C ALA A 119 -3.21 5.61 -13.94
N LEU A 120 -3.91 5.51 -12.81
CA LEU A 120 -3.48 6.09 -11.54
C LEU A 120 -2.15 5.48 -11.05
N ILE A 121 -2.03 4.15 -11.09
CA ILE A 121 -0.79 3.44 -10.72
C ILE A 121 0.38 3.94 -11.57
N ARG A 122 0.21 4.13 -12.88
CA ARG A 122 1.29 4.62 -13.75
C ARG A 122 1.75 6.04 -13.43
N MET A 123 0.88 6.87 -12.86
CA MET A 123 1.24 8.23 -12.45
C MET A 123 2.00 8.25 -11.12
N ILE A 124 1.58 7.42 -10.16
CA ILE A 124 2.14 7.42 -8.79
C ILE A 124 3.34 6.49 -8.66
N ILE A 125 3.31 5.37 -9.37
CA ILE A 125 4.35 4.33 -9.39
C ILE A 125 4.87 4.20 -10.84
N PRO A 126 5.53 5.24 -11.38
CA PRO A 126 6.15 5.16 -12.70
C PRO A 126 7.32 4.16 -12.69
N PRO A 127 7.75 3.63 -13.85
CA PRO A 127 8.89 2.72 -13.92
C PRO A 127 10.21 3.27 -13.36
N SER A 128 10.33 4.60 -13.27
CA SER A 128 11.50 5.29 -12.70
C SER A 128 11.49 5.39 -11.17
N LEU A 129 10.36 5.11 -10.52
CA LEU A 129 10.26 5.19 -9.06
C LEU A 129 11.00 4.00 -8.43
N ALA A 130 11.87 4.29 -7.48
CA ALA A 130 12.56 3.26 -6.71
C ALA A 130 11.55 2.43 -5.89
N TYR A 131 11.77 1.13 -5.82
CA TYR A 131 10.93 0.19 -5.08
C TYR A 131 11.77 -0.86 -4.37
N ILE A 132 11.17 -1.53 -3.39
CA ILE A 132 11.79 -2.69 -2.73
C ILE A 132 11.24 -3.96 -3.39
N ASP A 133 12.11 -4.77 -3.99
CA ASP A 133 11.73 -6.10 -4.50
C ASP A 133 11.70 -7.10 -3.34
N CYS A 134 10.50 -7.50 -2.92
CA CYS A 134 10.26 -8.31 -1.72
C CYS A 134 10.08 -9.81 -2.00
N ARG A 135 10.15 -10.23 -3.27
CA ARG A 135 9.82 -11.61 -3.68
C ARG A 135 10.71 -12.64 -2.98
N GLU A 136 12.01 -12.39 -2.97
CA GLU A 136 13.02 -13.29 -2.39
C GLU A 136 13.47 -12.88 -0.97
N LEU A 137 12.85 -11.86 -0.39
CA LEU A 137 13.27 -11.33 0.91
C LEU A 137 12.49 -11.96 2.06
N SER A 138 13.18 -12.24 3.15
CA SER A 138 12.57 -12.54 4.45
C SER A 138 11.87 -11.30 5.04
N GLU A 139 11.00 -11.50 6.03
CA GLU A 139 10.31 -10.40 6.74
C GLU A 139 11.30 -9.43 7.39
N THR A 140 12.38 -9.95 7.99
CA THR A 140 13.43 -9.13 8.61
C THR A 140 14.16 -8.28 7.56
N GLU A 141 14.45 -8.82 6.39
CA GLU A 141 15.08 -8.08 5.30
C GLU A 141 14.18 -7.00 4.72
N ILE A 142 12.88 -7.29 4.56
CA ILE A 142 11.89 -6.31 4.13
C ILE A 142 11.81 -5.17 5.17
N ALA A 143 11.67 -5.51 6.45
CA ALA A 143 11.62 -4.50 7.52
C ALA A 143 12.88 -3.63 7.53
N ARG A 144 14.07 -4.22 7.39
CA ARG A 144 15.34 -3.47 7.29
C ARG A 144 15.36 -2.53 6.08
N LYS A 145 14.98 -3.01 4.89
CA LYS A 145 14.97 -2.15 3.68
C LYS A 145 13.95 -1.02 3.76
N ILE A 146 12.80 -1.26 4.39
CA ILE A 146 11.81 -0.20 4.68
C ILE A 146 12.44 0.83 5.62
N ALA A 147 13.02 0.40 6.75
CA ALA A 147 13.69 1.28 7.69
C ALA A 147 14.80 2.12 7.03
N ASP A 148 15.66 1.48 6.24
CA ASP A 148 16.73 2.15 5.48
C ASP A 148 16.19 3.18 4.49
N SER A 149 15.01 2.94 3.92
CA SER A 149 14.35 3.88 3.01
C SER A 149 13.74 5.06 3.77
N LEU A 150 13.09 4.80 4.90
CA LEU A 150 12.45 5.84 5.73
C LEU A 150 13.47 6.75 6.43
N LEU A 151 14.69 6.29 6.70
CA LEU A 151 15.75 7.11 7.30
C LEU A 151 16.49 7.99 6.28
N LYS A 152 16.29 7.76 4.99
CA LYS A 152 16.91 8.54 3.90
C LYS A 152 16.00 9.65 3.35
N LEU A 153 14.73 9.64 3.74
CA LEU A 153 13.72 10.64 3.40
C LEU A 153 13.70 11.73 4.48
#